data_AF-A0AAW3YT75-F1
#
_entry.id   AF-A0AAW3YT75-F1
#
_cell.length_a   1.000
_cell.length_b   1.000
_cell.length_c   1.000
_cell.angle_alpha   90.00
_cell.angle_beta   90.00
_cell.angle_gamma   90.00
#
_symmetry.space_group_name_H-M   'P 1'
#
loop_
_entity.id
_entity.type
_entity.pdbx_description
1 polymer ?
#
loop_
_entity_poly.entity_id
_entity_poly.type
_entity_poly.pdbx_seq_one_letter_code
_entity_poly.pdbx_strand_id
1 'polypeptide(L)'
;SNWKAAQYWKEEGLHRLVLAREASYEEMKEIKEKVDIEIEAFVHGAMCIAYSGRCTLSNHMTARDSNRGGCCQSCRWDYDLVQTVSQHKDAKELPLFQEEDAHFAMSPKDLNLILSIPKMIEIGI
;
A
#
# COMPACT_ATOMS: atom_id res chain seq x y z
N SER A 1 -11.63 5.76 -12.22
CA SER A 1 -10.17 5.64 -12.47
C SER A 1 -9.56 6.98 -12.87
N ASN A 2 -8.23 7.08 -12.87
CA ASN A 2 -7.48 8.23 -13.39
C ASN A 2 -7.00 8.01 -14.85
N TRP A 3 -7.89 7.54 -15.73
CA TRP A 3 -7.54 7.20 -17.12
C TRP A 3 -7.01 8.39 -17.93
N LYS A 4 -7.40 9.64 -17.60
CA LYS A 4 -6.87 10.84 -18.27
C LYS A 4 -5.37 11.01 -18.04
N ALA A 5 -4.89 10.72 -16.83
CA ALA A 5 -3.46 10.71 -16.55
C ALA A 5 -2.75 9.58 -17.29
N ALA A 6 -3.38 8.40 -17.40
CA ALA A 6 -2.85 7.30 -18.20
C ALA A 6 -2.70 7.68 -19.68
N GLN A 7 -3.70 8.36 -20.25
CA GLN A 7 -3.65 8.88 -21.61
C GLN A 7 -2.52 9.91 -21.77
N TYR A 8 -2.43 10.89 -20.87
CA TYR A 8 -1.37 11.88 -20.88
C TYR A 8 0.02 11.22 -20.92
N TRP A 9 0.26 10.27 -20.01
CA TRP A 9 1.54 9.55 -19.96
C TRP A 9 1.82 8.70 -21.20
N LYS A 10 0.79 8.12 -21.84
CA LYS A 10 0.92 7.46 -23.15
C LYS A 10 1.36 8.44 -24.23
N GLU A 11 0.75 9.63 -24.27
CA GLU A 11 1.06 10.69 -25.24
C GLU A 11 2.49 11.23 -25.06
N GLU A 12 3.02 11.24 -23.83
CA GLU A 12 4.43 11.52 -23.52
C GLU A 12 5.39 10.37 -23.94
N GLY A 13 4.86 9.28 -24.49
CA GLY A 13 5.65 8.17 -25.05
C GLY A 13 5.91 6.99 -24.11
N LEU A 14 5.25 6.93 -22.94
CA LEU A 14 5.33 5.74 -22.09
C LEU A 14 4.51 4.59 -22.68
N HIS A 15 5.08 3.39 -22.61
CA HIS A 15 4.48 2.16 -23.18
C HIS A 15 3.78 1.31 -22.11
N ARG A 16 4.14 1.46 -20.83
CA ARG A 16 3.61 0.67 -19.71
C ARG A 16 3.37 1.53 -18.48
N LEU A 17 2.26 1.26 -17.79
CA LEU A 17 1.93 1.82 -16.48
C LEU A 17 1.93 0.73 -15.43
N VAL A 18 2.70 0.92 -14.36
CA VAL A 18 2.62 0.08 -13.16
C VAL A 18 1.62 0.72 -12.21
N LEU A 19 0.50 0.04 -11.96
CA LEU A 19 -0.55 0.59 -11.11
C LEU A 19 -0.26 0.37 -9.62
N ALA A 20 -0.82 1.26 -8.79
CA ALA A 20 -0.75 1.14 -7.34
C ALA A 20 -1.50 -0.12 -6.87
N ARG A 21 -1.09 -0.72 -5.75
CA ARG A 21 -1.66 -1.98 -5.22
C ARG A 21 -3.12 -1.85 -4.81
N GLU A 22 -3.56 -0.63 -4.56
CA GLU A 22 -4.91 -0.25 -4.19
C GLU A 22 -5.85 0.03 -5.38
N ALA A 23 -5.34 0.01 -6.62
CA ALA A 23 -6.17 0.22 -7.80
C ALA A 23 -7.22 -0.90 -7.95
N SER A 24 -8.49 -0.52 -8.14
CA SER A 24 -9.58 -1.49 -8.24
C SER A 24 -9.64 -2.16 -9.61
N TYR A 25 -10.33 -3.31 -9.69
CA TYR A 25 -10.60 -4.00 -10.96
C TYR A 25 -11.36 -3.11 -11.95
N GLU A 26 -12.38 -2.40 -11.45
CA GLU A 26 -13.19 -1.47 -12.24
C GLU A 26 -12.35 -0.31 -12.76
N GLU A 27 -11.41 0.18 -11.94
CA GLU A 27 -10.51 1.24 -12.38
C GLU A 27 -9.53 0.77 -13.45
N MET A 28 -8.95 -0.42 -13.26
CA MET A 28 -8.08 -1.08 -14.23
C MET A 28 -8.78 -1.28 -15.57
N LYS A 29 -10.00 -1.83 -15.52
CA LYS A 29 -10.84 -2.05 -16.70
C LYS A 29 -11.16 -0.74 -17.42
N GLU A 30 -11.56 0.31 -16.70
CA GLU A 30 -11.87 1.61 -17.31
C GLU A 30 -10.64 2.21 -18.04
N ILE A 31 -9.43 2.06 -17.50
CA ILE A 31 -8.21 2.51 -18.16
C ILE A 31 -7.97 1.71 -19.45
N LYS A 32 -8.07 0.38 -19.42
CA LYS A 32 -7.90 -0.49 -20.60
C LYS A 32 -8.90 -0.20 -21.71
N GLU A 33 -10.14 0.14 -21.36
CA GLU A 33 -11.20 0.48 -22.33
C GLU A 33 -10.97 1.84 -23.00
N LYS A 34 -10.34 2.79 -22.31
CA LYS A 34 -10.18 4.17 -22.79
C LYS A 34 -8.79 4.48 -23.35
N VAL A 35 -7.78 3.76 -22.89
CA VAL A 35 -6.38 4.03 -23.21
C VAL A 35 -5.70 2.72 -23.59
N ASP A 36 -5.28 2.65 -24.84
CA ASP A 36 -4.50 1.52 -25.36
C ASP A 36 -3.04 1.60 -24.87
N ILE A 37 -2.81 1.28 -23.59
CA ILE A 37 -1.49 1.22 -22.96
C ILE A 37 -1.32 -0.11 -22.22
N GLU A 38 -0.09 -0.58 -22.11
CA GLU A 38 0.21 -1.74 -21.28
C GLU A 38 0.05 -1.39 -19.80
N ILE A 39 -0.56 -2.30 -19.04
CA ILE A 39 -0.74 -2.15 -17.60
C ILE A 39 -0.05 -3.33 -16.92
N GLU A 40 0.74 -3.04 -15.91
CA GLU A 40 1.30 -4.01 -14.98
C GLU A 40 0.70 -3.79 -13.59
N ALA A 41 0.29 -4.88 -12.93
CA ALA A 41 -0.36 -4.84 -11.63
C ALA A 41 0.25 -5.86 -10.66
N PHE A 42 0.24 -5.54 -9.38
CA PHE A 42 0.69 -6.44 -8.33
C PHE A 42 -0.37 -7.51 -8.05
N VAL A 43 0.05 -8.77 -7.97
CA VAL A 43 -0.84 -9.90 -7.65
C VAL A 43 -0.69 -10.36 -6.20
N HIS A 44 0.51 -10.24 -5.63
CA HIS A 44 0.81 -10.69 -4.28
C HIS A 44 1.85 -9.80 -3.60
N GLY A 45 1.84 -9.78 -2.26
CA GLY A 45 2.85 -9.14 -1.43
C GLY A 45 2.26 -8.30 -0.32
N ALA A 46 3.11 -7.61 0.43
CA ALA A 46 2.69 -6.77 1.54
C ALA A 46 1.84 -5.57 1.07
N MET A 47 0.64 -5.38 1.65
CA MET A 47 -0.08 -4.12 1.49
C MET A 47 0.57 -3.07 2.39
N CYS A 48 0.82 -1.89 1.82
CA CYS A 48 1.36 -0.78 2.57
C CYS A 48 0.26 -0.11 3.39
N ILE A 49 0.58 0.34 4.61
CA ILE A 49 -0.29 1.22 5.38
C ILE A 49 -0.34 2.64 4.79
N ALA A 50 0.72 3.05 4.08
CA ALA A 50 0.79 4.33 3.41
C ALA A 50 0.27 4.21 1.97
N TYR A 51 -0.54 5.18 1.56
CA TYR A 51 -1.10 5.24 0.21
C TYR A 51 0.02 5.40 -0.82
N SER A 52 -0.03 4.58 -1.89
CA SER A 52 0.96 4.55 -2.97
C SER A 52 2.42 4.41 -2.49
N GLY A 53 2.65 3.75 -1.36
CA GLY A 53 4.00 3.47 -0.84
C GLY A 53 4.75 4.68 -0.27
N ARG A 54 4.08 5.82 -0.09
CA ARG A 54 4.66 7.06 0.44
C ARG A 54 4.84 7.01 1.96
N CYS A 55 5.74 6.14 2.42
CA CYS A 55 5.94 5.88 3.84
C CYS A 55 7.07 6.76 4.41
N THR A 56 6.78 7.52 5.46
CA THR A 56 7.81 8.24 6.25
C THR A 56 8.23 7.46 7.49
N LEU A 57 7.35 6.58 7.99
CA LEU A 57 7.58 5.79 9.20
C LEU A 57 8.82 4.89 9.06
N SER A 58 8.90 4.10 7.98
CA SER A 58 10.04 3.22 7.72
C SER A 58 11.36 4.00 7.65
N ASN A 59 11.34 5.18 7.02
CA ASN A 59 12.51 6.06 6.89
C ASN A 59 12.97 6.55 8.26
N HIS A 60 12.02 6.98 9.08
CA HIS A 60 12.30 7.47 10.43
C HIS A 60 12.85 6.37 11.34
N MET A 61 12.27 5.17 11.28
CA MET A 61 12.62 4.05 12.17
C MET A 61 13.95 3.37 11.84
N THR A 62 14.35 3.32 10.56
CA THR A 62 15.46 2.44 10.13
C THR A 62 16.55 3.10 9.30
N ALA A 63 16.48 4.42 9.07
CA ALA A 63 17.37 5.15 8.17
C ALA A 63 17.44 4.56 6.73
N ARG A 64 16.48 3.70 6.36
CA ARG A 64 16.31 3.15 5.00
C ARG A 64 15.20 3.89 4.29
N ASP A 65 15.46 4.37 3.08
CA ASP A 65 14.46 5.12 2.32
C ASP A 65 13.46 4.19 1.62
N SER A 66 12.29 4.04 2.21
CA SER A 66 11.17 3.26 1.69
C SER A 66 10.64 3.75 0.35
N ASN A 67 10.74 5.04 0.05
CA ASN A 67 10.34 5.59 -1.27
C ASN A 67 11.35 5.24 -2.37
N ARG A 68 12.51 4.68 -2.01
CA ARG A 68 13.54 4.16 -2.93
C ARG A 68 13.68 2.64 -2.84
N GLY A 69 12.64 1.95 -2.36
CA GLY A 69 12.63 0.48 -2.22
C GLY A 69 13.25 -0.04 -0.92
N GLY A 70 13.64 0.85 0.00
CA GLY A 70 14.22 0.50 1.29
C GLY A 70 13.22 0.13 2.39
N CYS A 71 11.98 -0.25 2.05
CA CYS A 71 10.95 -0.54 3.05
C CYS A 71 11.41 -1.65 4.00
N CYS A 72 11.39 -1.36 5.31
CA CYS A 72 11.76 -2.32 6.37
C CYS A 72 10.54 -3.02 6.99
N GLN A 73 9.33 -2.77 6.46
CA GLN A 73 8.07 -3.29 6.98
C GLN A 73 7.85 -2.92 8.47
N SER A 74 8.24 -1.72 8.91
CA SER A 74 8.08 -1.30 10.31
C SER A 74 6.63 -1.36 10.78
N CYS A 75 5.65 -1.12 9.90
CA CYS A 75 4.24 -1.27 10.23
C CYS A 75 3.79 -2.69 10.61
N ARG A 76 4.68 -3.69 10.50
CA ARG A 76 4.45 -5.10 10.87
C ARG A 76 5.23 -5.54 12.10
N TRP A 77 5.99 -4.64 12.70
CA TRP A 77 6.69 -4.93 13.93
C TRP A 77 5.69 -5.03 15.09
N ASP A 78 6.17 -5.60 16.19
CA ASP A 78 5.43 -5.70 17.43
C ASP A 78 5.44 -4.35 18.14
N TYR A 79 4.26 -3.84 18.45
CA TYR A 79 4.04 -2.61 19.18
C TYR A 79 3.17 -2.85 20.40
N ASP A 80 3.47 -2.10 21.46
CA ASP A 80 2.60 -1.98 22.62
C ASP A 80 1.66 -0.81 22.41
N LEU A 81 0.36 -1.06 22.51
CA LEU A 81 -0.65 -0.02 22.33
C LEU A 81 -0.97 0.62 23.68
N VAL A 82 -0.81 1.94 23.77
CA VAL A 82 -1.09 2.71 24.98
C VAL A 82 -2.08 3.83 24.69
N GLN A 83 -2.93 4.13 25.66
CA GLN A 83 -3.79 5.31 25.66
C GLN A 83 -3.17 6.42 26.49
N THR A 84 -2.97 7.58 25.88
CA THR A 84 -2.58 8.80 26.60
C THR A 84 -3.82 9.50 27.14
N VAL A 85 -3.90 9.75 28.45
CA VAL A 85 -5.08 10.41 29.07
C VAL A 85 -5.18 11.91 28.81
N SER A 86 -4.12 12.55 28.29
CA SER A 86 -4.15 13.94 27.78
C SER A 86 -3.02 14.19 26.79
N GLN A 87 -3.05 15.29 26.04
CA GLN A 87 -1.98 15.64 25.08
C GLN A 87 -0.75 16.29 25.75
N HIS A 88 -0.72 16.40 27.08
CA HIS A 88 0.47 16.89 27.79
C HIS A 88 1.59 15.86 27.76
N LYS A 89 2.84 16.32 27.66
CA LYS A 89 4.03 15.45 27.60
C LYS A 89 4.20 14.54 28.81
N ASP A 90 3.71 14.97 29.97
CA ASP A 90 3.80 14.22 31.23
C ASP A 90 2.51 13.43 31.52
N ALA A 91 1.62 13.29 30.52
CA ALA A 91 0.39 12.55 30.69
C ALA A 91 0.70 11.06 30.94
N LYS A 92 -0.01 10.48 31.90
CA LYS A 92 0.09 9.05 32.17
C LYS A 92 -0.32 8.26 30.93
N GLU A 93 0.46 7.23 30.61
CA GLU A 93 0.09 6.25 29.59
C GLU A 93 -0.58 5.07 30.27
N LEU A 94 -1.71 4.63 29.71
CA LEU A 94 -2.44 3.45 30.16
C LEU A 94 -2.26 2.34 29.11
N PRO A 95 -1.72 1.17 29.46
CA PRO A 95 -1.61 0.06 28.51
C PRO A 95 -2.99 -0.41 28.07
N LEU A 96 -3.13 -0.69 26.78
CA LEU A 96 -4.33 -1.27 26.16
C LEU A 96 -4.15 -2.77 25.84
N PHE A 97 -3.24 -3.44 26.54
CA PHE A 97 -2.89 -4.85 26.38
C PHE A 97 -2.60 -5.49 27.75
N GLN A 98 -2.70 -6.81 27.82
CA GLN A 98 -2.32 -7.66 28.95
C GLN A 98 -1.02 -8.44 28.61
N GLU A 99 -0.36 -9.04 29.62
CA GLU A 99 0.91 -9.76 29.39
C GLU A 99 0.75 -10.96 28.44
N GLU A 100 -0.43 -11.58 28.40
CA GLU A 100 -0.74 -12.72 27.54
C GLU A 100 -1.27 -12.33 26.16
N ASP A 101 -1.52 -11.04 25.91
CA ASP A 101 -2.04 -10.57 24.63
C ASP A 101 -0.95 -10.62 23.55
N ALA A 102 -1.36 -10.91 22.31
CA ALA A 102 -0.46 -10.76 21.17
C ALA A 102 -0.13 -9.29 20.94
N HIS A 103 1.13 -8.98 20.63
CA HIS A 103 1.55 -7.63 20.31
C HIS A 103 0.76 -7.05 19.11
N PHE A 104 0.60 -5.74 19.13
CA PHE A 104 -0.12 -5.04 18.09
C PHE A 104 0.76 -4.83 16.85
N ALA A 105 0.25 -5.22 15.68
CA ALA A 105 0.84 -4.88 14.38
C ALA A 105 -0.06 -3.88 13.66
N MET A 106 0.52 -2.75 13.21
CA MET A 106 -0.26 -1.66 12.58
C MET A 106 -0.92 -2.10 11.27
N SER A 107 -0.25 -2.93 10.46
CA SER A 107 -0.80 -3.41 9.19
C SER A 107 -0.28 -4.80 8.82
N PRO A 108 -0.96 -5.87 9.27
CA PRO A 108 -0.62 -7.23 8.89
C PRO A 108 -1.23 -7.67 7.55
N LYS A 109 -1.91 -6.78 6.83
CA LYS A 109 -2.68 -7.16 5.63
C LYS A 109 -1.75 -7.42 4.43
N ASP A 110 -2.00 -8.53 3.74
CA ASP A 110 -1.32 -8.84 2.49
C ASP A 110 -2.27 -8.77 1.29
N LEU A 111 -1.69 -8.51 0.13
CA LEU A 111 -2.33 -8.63 -1.16
C LEU A 111 -2.24 -10.10 -1.59
N ASN A 112 -3.38 -10.69 -1.91
CA ASN A 112 -3.44 -12.01 -2.54
C ASN A 112 -4.56 -12.02 -3.58
N LEU A 113 -4.17 -11.87 -4.84
CA LEU A 113 -5.06 -11.84 -5.99
C LEU A 113 -4.93 -13.09 -6.86
N ILE A 114 -4.40 -14.20 -6.32
CA ILE A 114 -4.18 -15.42 -7.12
C ILE A 114 -5.46 -15.91 -7.80
N LEU A 115 -6.60 -15.84 -7.10
CA LEU A 115 -7.91 -16.23 -7.64
C LEU A 115 -8.49 -15.20 -8.61
N SER A 116 -7.94 -13.99 -8.64
CA SER A 116 -8.36 -12.90 -9.53
C SER A 116 -7.58 -12.90 -10.86
N ILE A 117 -6.49 -13.66 -10.97
CA ILE A 117 -5.66 -13.74 -12.19
C ILE A 117 -6.50 -13.99 -13.45
N PRO A 118 -7.47 -14.93 -13.49
CA PRO A 118 -8.29 -15.14 -14.69
C PRO A 118 -9.04 -13.88 -15.13
N LYS A 119 -9.61 -13.13 -14.19
CA LYS A 119 -10.32 -11.87 -14.48
C LYS A 119 -9.38 -10.76 -14.96
N MET A 120 -8.14 -10.74 -14.47
CA MET A 120 -7.13 -9.77 -14.91
C MET A 120 -6.73 -10.03 -16.38
N ILE A 121 -6.53 -11.30 -16.73
CA ILE A 121 -6.24 -11.73 -18.11
C ILE A 121 -7.39 -11.34 -19.05
N GLU A 122 -8.64 -11.51 -18.63
CA GLU A 122 -9.83 -11.15 -19.42
C GLU A 122 -9.87 -9.67 -19.83
N ILE A 123 -9.33 -8.77 -19.00
CA ILE A 123 -9.26 -7.32 -19.30
C ILE A 123 -7.93 -6.90 -19.92
N GLY A 124 -7.03 -7.84 -20.21
CA GLY A 124 -5.74 -7.58 -20.86
C GLY A 124 -4.70 -6.96 -19.91
N ILE A 125 -4.67 -7.44 -18.67
CA ILE A 125 -3.60 -7.22 -17.68
C ILE A 125 -2.82 -8.52 -17.47
#